data_AF-A0A3C7W2V1-F1
#
_entry.id   AF-A0A3C7W2V1-F1
#
_cell.length_a   1.000
_cell.length_b   1.000
_cell.length_c   1.000
_cell.angle_alpha   90.00
_cell.angle_beta   90.00
_cell.angle_gamma   90.00
#
_symmetry.space_group_name_H-M   'P 1'
#
loop_
_entity.id
_entity.type
_entity.pdbx_description
1 polymer ?
#
loop_
_entity_poly.entity_id
_entity_poly.type
_entity_poly.pdbx_seq_one_letter_code
_entity_poly.pdbx_strand_id
1 'polypeptide(L)'
;MFANRVRKNEKRLRSWRRREGITAYRVYDADMPEYAVAVDCYGDRVQVAEYAAPKGVDPAAAARRLEDLRAALPGALGVPAAHIVYKTRERQRGS
;
A
#
# COMPACT_ATOMS: atom_id res chain seq x y z
N MET A 1 -1.03 -3.07 -12.91
CA MET A 1 -0.70 -4.36 -12.25
C MET A 1 -0.92 -4.32 -10.74
N PHE A 2 -0.40 -3.30 -10.03
CA PHE A 2 -0.57 -3.12 -8.59
C PHE A 2 -2.03 -3.16 -8.09
N ALA A 3 -2.93 -2.38 -8.70
CA ALA A 3 -4.36 -2.37 -8.30
C ALA A 3 -5.00 -3.77 -8.30
N ASN A 4 -4.63 -4.61 -9.27
CA ASN A 4 -5.13 -5.98 -9.36
C ASN A 4 -4.59 -6.85 -8.22
N ARG A 5 -3.33 -6.65 -7.83
CA ARG A 5 -2.72 -7.34 -6.68
C ARG A 5 -3.42 -6.95 -5.38
N VAL A 6 -3.65 -5.66 -5.15
CA VAL A 6 -4.39 -5.16 -3.98
C VAL A 6 -5.81 -5.73 -3.94
N ARG A 7 -6.55 -5.69 -5.06
CA ARG A 7 -7.91 -6.26 -5.13
C ARG A 7 -7.92 -7.77 -4.84
N LYS A 8 -6.93 -8.51 -5.33
CA LYS A 8 -6.80 -9.95 -5.06
C LYS A 8 -6.52 -10.22 -3.59
N ASN A 9 -5.62 -9.45 -2.98
CA ASN A 9 -5.30 -9.59 -1.56
C ASN A 9 -6.51 -9.24 -0.68
N GLU A 10 -7.21 -8.14 -0.99
CA GLU A 10 -8.42 -7.73 -0.29
C GLU A 10 -9.52 -8.80 -0.38
N LYS A 11 -9.75 -9.38 -1.58
CA LYS A 11 -10.71 -10.48 -1.76
C LYS A 11 -10.34 -11.70 -0.92
N ARG A 12 -9.06 -12.04 -0.82
CA ARG A 12 -8.57 -13.16 -0.01
C ARG A 12 -8.79 -12.94 1.48
N LEU A 13 -8.55 -11.71 1.97
CA LEU A 13 -8.64 -11.38 3.40
C LEU A 13 -10.08 -11.13 3.86
N ARG A 14 -11.00 -10.77 2.96
CA ARG A 14 -12.37 -10.34 3.30
C ARG A 14 -13.14 -11.32 4.17
N SER A 15 -13.15 -12.60 3.82
CA SER A 15 -13.93 -13.62 4.55
C SER A 15 -13.40 -13.81 5.97
N TRP A 16 -12.08 -13.95 6.11
CA TRP A 16 -11.41 -14.11 7.39
C TRP A 16 -11.61 -12.88 8.29
N ARG A 17 -11.32 -11.68 7.79
CA ARG A 17 -11.47 -10.44 8.60
C ARG A 17 -12.89 -10.21 9.07
N ARG A 18 -13.89 -10.50 8.23
CA ARG A 18 -15.30 -10.38 8.62
C ARG A 18 -15.67 -11.36 9.73
N ARG A 19 -15.14 -12.59 9.68
CA ARG A 19 -15.39 -13.61 10.71
C ARG A 19 -14.75 -13.24 12.05
N GLU A 20 -13.52 -12.74 12.02
CA GLU A 20 -12.76 -12.39 13.23
C GLU A 20 -13.01 -10.95 13.72
N GLY A 21 -13.84 -10.16 13.03
CA GLY A 21 -14.09 -8.75 13.37
C GLY A 21 -12.87 -7.83 13.20
N ILE A 22 -11.95 -8.16 12.30
CA ILE A 22 -10.68 -7.42 12.12
C ILE A 22 -10.89 -6.20 11.22
N THR A 23 -10.67 -5.03 11.79
CA THR A 23 -10.79 -3.72 11.12
C THR A 23 -9.45 -3.07 10.78
N ALA A 24 -8.36 -3.51 11.44
CA ALA A 24 -6.99 -3.06 11.19
C ALA A 24 -6.15 -4.21 10.61
N TYR A 25 -5.64 -4.05 9.40
CA TYR A 25 -4.92 -5.12 8.70
C TYR A 25 -4.04 -4.59 7.57
N ARG A 26 -2.99 -5.36 7.24
CA ARG A 26 -2.18 -5.10 6.04
C ARG A 26 -2.78 -5.81 4.83
N VAL A 27 -3.06 -5.06 3.76
CA VAL A 27 -3.58 -5.62 2.49
C VAL A 27 -2.48 -5.89 1.48
N TYR A 28 -1.33 -5.22 1.60
CA TYR A 28 -0.19 -5.36 0.69
C TYR A 28 1.11 -5.10 1.44
N ASP A 29 2.13 -5.95 1.23
CA ASP A 29 3.43 -5.82 1.91
C ASP A 29 4.58 -6.09 0.94
N ALA A 30 4.89 -5.08 0.11
CA ALA A 30 5.95 -5.16 -0.89
C ALA A 30 5.94 -6.46 -1.72
N ASP A 31 4.75 -6.96 -2.07
CA ASP A 31 4.56 -8.22 -2.80
C ASP A 31 5.28 -8.24 -4.17
N MET A 32 5.69 -7.08 -4.70
CA MET A 32 6.37 -6.91 -5.97
C MET A 32 7.59 -5.98 -5.81
N PRO A 33 8.76 -6.33 -6.36
CA PRO A 33 9.99 -5.52 -6.21
C PRO A 33 9.86 -4.07 -6.70
N GLU A 34 9.04 -3.85 -7.73
CA GLU A 34 8.85 -2.51 -8.31
C GLU A 34 7.98 -1.59 -7.44
N TYR A 35 7.31 -2.15 -6.42
CA TYR A 35 6.36 -1.47 -5.54
C TYR A 35 6.73 -1.76 -4.08
N ALA A 36 7.83 -1.19 -3.63
CA ALA A 36 8.32 -1.32 -2.25
C ALA A 36 7.48 -0.49 -1.28
N VAL A 37 6.18 -0.81 -1.15
CA VAL A 37 5.25 -0.14 -0.24
C VAL A 37 4.54 -1.15 0.65
N ALA A 38 4.13 -0.70 1.83
CA ALA A 38 3.12 -1.37 2.64
C ALA A 38 1.81 -0.57 2.59
N VAL A 39 0.68 -1.28 2.53
CA VAL A 39 -0.66 -0.69 2.58
C VAL A 39 -1.41 -1.30 3.75
N ASP A 40 -1.67 -0.47 4.75
CA ASP A 40 -2.38 -0.80 5.97
C ASP A 40 -3.77 -0.14 5.97
N CYS A 41 -4.81 -0.92 6.21
CA CYS A 41 -6.20 -0.46 6.31
C CYS A 41 -6.59 -0.36 7.78
N TYR A 42 -7.25 0.72 8.16
CA TYR A 42 -7.76 1.02 9.49
C TYR A 42 -9.20 1.53 9.37
N GLY A 43 -10.16 0.60 9.35
CA GLY A 43 -11.56 0.94 9.08
C GLY A 43 -11.73 1.56 7.69
N ASP A 44 -12.15 2.82 7.63
CA ASP A 44 -12.35 3.61 6.41
C ASP A 44 -11.11 4.39 5.96
N ARG A 45 -9.99 4.29 6.71
CA ARG A 45 -8.73 4.97 6.43
C ARG A 45 -7.66 4.01 5.97
N VAL A 46 -6.75 4.51 5.14
CA VAL A 46 -5.64 3.74 4.61
C VAL A 46 -4.34 4.47 4.86
N GLN A 47 -3.34 3.76 5.34
CA GLN A 47 -1.96 4.22 5.41
C GLN A 47 -1.13 3.50 4.37
N VAL A 48 -0.39 4.28 3.57
CA VAL A 48 0.61 3.76 2.65
C VAL A 48 1.98 4.18 3.17
N ALA A 49 2.84 3.20 3.42
CA ALA A 49 4.23 3.43 3.82
C ALA A 49 5.17 3.00 2.70
N GLU A 50 5.96 3.93 2.17
CA GLU A 50 6.98 3.64 1.17
C GLU A 50 8.30 3.22 1.84
N TYR A 51 8.87 2.13 1.37
CA TYR A 51 10.20 1.63 1.73
C TYR A 51 11.25 2.11 0.72
N ALA A 52 12.52 2.04 1.11
CA ALA A 52 13.61 2.23 0.17
C ALA A 52 13.54 1.16 -0.93
N ALA A 53 13.62 1.61 -2.19
CA ALA A 53 13.66 0.71 -3.32
C ALA A 53 14.89 -0.24 -3.21
N PRO A 54 14.76 -1.53 -3.59
CA PRO A 54 15.87 -2.46 -3.60
C PRO A 54 17.04 -1.98 -4.47
N LYS A 55 18.27 -2.42 -4.15
CA LYS A 55 19.44 -2.19 -5.00
C LYS A 55 19.17 -2.77 -6.40
N GLY A 56 19.17 -1.93 -7.43
CA GLY A 56 18.92 -2.34 -8.82
C GLY A 56 17.59 -1.85 -9.40
N VAL A 57 16.71 -1.24 -8.60
CA VAL A 57 15.54 -0.53 -9.12
C VAL A 57 15.92 0.91 -9.46
N ASP A 58 15.63 1.35 -10.68
CA ASP A 58 15.79 2.74 -11.09
C ASP A 58 14.91 3.67 -10.23
N PRO A 59 15.49 4.63 -9.50
CA PRO A 59 14.74 5.59 -8.68
C PRO A 59 13.70 6.40 -9.45
N ALA A 60 13.98 6.76 -10.71
CA ALA A 60 13.04 7.53 -11.53
C ALA A 60 11.82 6.68 -11.90
N ALA A 61 12.05 5.43 -12.29
CA ALA A 61 10.97 4.47 -12.53
C ALA A 61 10.17 4.17 -11.26
N ALA A 62 10.82 4.07 -10.10
CA ALA A 62 10.13 3.88 -8.82
C ALA A 62 9.21 5.05 -8.48
N ALA A 63 9.70 6.29 -8.64
CA ALA A 63 8.91 7.49 -8.41
C ALA A 63 7.66 7.55 -9.32
N ARG A 64 7.81 7.23 -10.62
CA ARG A 64 6.67 7.18 -11.55
C ARG A 64 5.64 6.13 -11.12
N ARG A 65 6.09 4.93 -10.73
CA ARG A 65 5.19 3.86 -10.24
C ARG A 65 4.47 4.25 -8.95
N LEU A 66 5.09 5.06 -8.10
CA LEU A 66 4.45 5.58 -6.88
C LEU A 66 3.31 6.54 -7.23
N GLU A 67 3.47 7.39 -8.25
CA GLU A 67 2.38 8.24 -8.75
C GLU A 67 1.23 7.41 -9.31
N ASP A 68 1.53 6.39 -10.13
CA ASP A 68 0.53 5.47 -10.67
C ASP A 68 -0.23 4.75 -9.55
N LEU A 69 0.49 4.39 -8.47
CA LEU A 69 -0.10 3.80 -7.27
C LEU A 69 -1.06 4.78 -6.59
N ARG A 70 -0.66 6.04 -6.41
CA ARG A 70 -1.50 7.07 -5.78
C ARG A 70 -2.81 7.27 -6.54
N ALA A 71 -2.76 7.25 -7.87
CA ALA A 71 -3.94 7.34 -8.72
C ALA A 71 -4.83 6.08 -8.64
N ALA A 72 -4.22 4.90 -8.57
CA ALA A 72 -4.95 3.63 -8.65
C ALA A 72 -5.55 3.14 -7.32
N LEU A 73 -4.93 3.50 -6.19
CA LEU A 73 -5.27 2.95 -4.87
C LEU A 73 -6.70 3.27 -4.39
N PRO A 74 -7.24 4.50 -4.55
CA PRO A 74 -8.62 4.81 -4.17
C PRO A 74 -9.64 3.86 -4.84
N GLY A 75 -9.51 3.67 -6.16
CA GLY A 75 -10.39 2.78 -6.91
C GLY A 75 -10.09 1.29 -6.71
N ALA A 76 -8.92 0.92 -6.19
CA ALA A 76 -8.60 -0.46 -5.85
C ALA A 76 -9.24 -0.90 -4.53
N LEU A 77 -9.27 0.00 -3.54
CA LEU A 77 -9.79 -0.25 -2.20
C LEU A 77 -11.22 0.25 -1.99
N GLY A 78 -11.74 1.10 -2.89
CA GLY A 78 -13.06 1.70 -2.75
C GLY A 78 -13.12 2.76 -1.64
N VAL A 79 -11.99 3.41 -1.34
CA VAL A 79 -11.91 4.48 -0.33
C VAL A 79 -11.67 5.84 -0.99
N PRO A 80 -12.18 6.95 -0.42
CA PRO A 80 -11.87 8.29 -0.88
C PRO A 80 -10.35 8.56 -0.81
N ALA A 81 -9.80 9.29 -1.79
CA ALA A 81 -8.38 9.66 -1.78
C ALA A 81 -8.00 10.46 -0.51
N ALA A 82 -8.92 11.27 0.02
CA ALA A 82 -8.75 12.03 1.25
C ALA A 82 -8.56 11.15 2.51
N HIS A 83 -8.92 9.87 2.43
CA HIS A 83 -8.76 8.91 3.53
C HIS A 83 -7.44 8.14 3.45
N ILE A 84 -6.63 8.42 2.44
CA ILE A 84 -5.34 7.75 2.22
C ILE A 84 -4.21 8.68 2.66
N VAL A 85 -3.43 8.21 3.63
CA VAL A 85 -2.23 8.91 4.11
C VAL A 85 -1.00 8.22 3.56
N TYR A 86 -0.15 8.97 2.86
CA TYR A 86 1.12 8.49 2.34
C TYR A 86 2.26 8.94 3.25
N LYS A 87 3.12 8.00 3.64
CA LYS A 87 4.33 8.26 4.45
C LYS A 87 5.54 7.65 3.76
N THR A 88 6.61 8.42 3.65
CA THR A 88 7.91 7.89 3.23
C THR A 88 8.70 7.51 4.48
N ARG A 89 9.18 6.27 4.55
CA ARG A 89 10.03 5.84 5.68
C ARG A 89 11.47 6.26 5.39
N GLU A 90 11.83 7.44 5.86
CA GLU A 90 13.22 7.82 5.99
C GLU A 90 13.78 7.27 7.30
N ARG A 91 14.98 6.70 7.23
CA ARG A 91 15.69 6.19 8.41
C ARG A 91 16.13 7.40 9.21
N GLN A 92 15.37 7.79 10.24
CA GLN A 92 15.80 8.83 11.17
C GLN A 92 17.05 8.34 11.89
N ARG A 93 18.17 9.02 11.68
CA ARG A 93 19.34 8.90 12.55
C ARG A 93 18.98 9.66 13.82
N GLY A 94 18.86 8.96 14.94
CA GLY A 94 18.75 9.61 16.23
C GLY A 94 19.95 10.54 16.41
N SER A 95 19.69 11.78 16.81
CA SER A 95 20.72 12.69 17.32
C SER A 95 21.23 12.19 18.66
#